data_AF-A0A7S1CL76-F1
#
_entry.id   AF-A0A7S1CL76-F1
#
_cell.length_a   1.000
_cell.length_b   1.000
_cell.length_c   1.000
_cell.angle_alpha   90.00
_cell.angle_beta   90.00
_cell.angle_gamma   90.00
#
_symmetry.space_group_name_H-M   'P 1'
#
loop_
_entity.id
_entity.type
_entity.pdbx_description
1 polymer ?
#
loop_
_entity_poly.entity_id
_entity_poly.type
_entity_poly.pdbx_seq_one_letter_code
_entity_poly.pdbx_strand_id
1 'polypeptide(L)'
;VMQRCVDDFGGHAIECLASMLECCGRFLFLVPATHAKLVPILEAVTRLKAARHLEGTAATVLEAALLQVRPPERVTVRVKERPPMHHYIRHLFAGDLSDEAGEHVIRQLRKLPWSRDASLERCVLKCVLKVARDRYNGIDLACNVLAGLRAYRDSLVLRVVDAVIESIWCALEDDDERRHQRTIADVKFFGELFNFVLVDTPLVFQVLYALLCHGHRITPEVLRGK
;
A
#
# COMPACT_ATOMS: atom_id res chain seq x y z
N VAL A 1 12.00 44.02 -8.81
CA VAL A 1 11.45 43.53 -10.09
C VAL A 1 10.28 42.60 -9.83
N MET A 2 10.47 41.43 -9.20
CA MET A 2 9.35 40.52 -8.85
C MET A 2 8.18 41.23 -8.14
N GLN A 3 8.45 42.11 -7.16
CA GLN A 3 7.40 42.84 -6.47
C GLN A 3 6.60 43.78 -7.39
N ARG A 4 7.28 44.45 -8.33
CA ARG A 4 6.59 45.27 -9.36
C ARG A 4 5.74 44.42 -10.30
N CYS A 5 6.19 43.21 -10.65
CA CYS A 5 5.38 42.27 -11.45
C CYS A 5 4.16 41.72 -10.69
N VAL A 6 4.22 41.70 -9.36
CA VAL A 6 3.08 41.36 -8.49
C VAL A 6 2.09 42.52 -8.40
N ASP A 7 2.60 43.75 -8.31
CA ASP A 7 1.79 44.98 -8.27
C ASP A 7 1.07 45.21 -9.62
N ASP A 8 1.78 45.05 -10.74
CA ASP A 8 1.26 45.15 -12.11
C ASP A 8 0.90 43.76 -12.68
N PHE A 9 -0.08 43.10 -12.07
CA PHE A 9 -0.50 41.74 -12.45
C PHE A 9 -1.27 41.72 -13.79
N GLY A 10 -0.54 41.85 -14.91
CA GLY A 10 -1.06 41.81 -16.29
C GLY A 10 -0.24 40.88 -17.20
N GLY A 11 -0.80 40.46 -18.33
CA GLY A 11 -0.32 39.36 -19.19
C GLY A 11 1.19 39.13 -19.25
N HIS A 12 1.96 40.09 -19.76
CA HIS A 12 3.41 39.94 -19.90
C HIS A 12 4.17 39.89 -18.56
N ALA A 13 3.66 40.56 -17.52
CA ALA A 13 4.24 40.52 -16.19
C ALA A 13 4.14 39.12 -15.55
N ILE A 14 3.11 38.35 -15.91
CA ILE A 14 2.88 36.99 -15.41
C ILE A 14 3.90 36.03 -16.03
N GLU A 15 4.17 36.16 -17.32
CA GLU A 15 5.22 35.39 -18.02
C GLU A 15 6.60 35.72 -17.46
N CYS A 16 6.94 37.01 -17.30
CA CYS A 16 8.20 37.43 -16.70
C CYS A 16 8.36 36.90 -15.27
N LEU A 17 7.29 36.98 -14.47
CA LEU A 17 7.29 36.47 -13.10
C LEU A 17 7.51 34.95 -13.07
N ALA A 18 6.82 34.21 -13.93
CA ALA A 18 6.97 32.76 -14.00
C ALA A 18 8.39 32.36 -14.43
N SER A 19 8.95 32.96 -15.48
CA SER A 19 10.33 32.70 -15.91
C SER A 19 11.37 33.05 -14.83
N MET A 20 11.15 34.14 -14.07
CA MET A 20 12.03 34.46 -12.94
C MET A 20 11.93 33.40 -11.82
N LEU A 21 10.72 32.94 -11.49
CA LEU A 21 10.51 31.90 -10.48
C LEU A 21 11.12 30.54 -10.90
N GLU A 22 11.02 30.19 -12.18
CA GLU A 22 11.64 28.97 -12.74
C GLU A 22 13.18 29.01 -12.66
N CYS A 23 13.77 30.15 -13.01
CA CYS A 23 15.23 30.27 -13.08
C CYS A 23 15.88 30.40 -11.69
N CYS A 24 15.35 31.27 -10.82
CA CYS A 24 16.03 31.61 -9.56
C CYS A 24 15.15 31.47 -8.31
N GLY A 25 13.86 31.17 -8.45
CA GLY A 25 12.94 31.10 -7.31
C GLY A 25 13.34 30.07 -6.26
N ARG A 26 13.78 28.87 -6.68
CA ARG A 26 14.23 27.82 -5.74
C ARG A 26 15.49 28.22 -4.97
N PHE A 27 16.44 28.88 -5.63
CA PHE A 27 17.65 29.38 -4.98
C PHE A 27 17.30 30.48 -3.95
N LEU A 28 16.45 31.43 -4.33
CA LEU A 28 16.00 32.51 -3.46
C LEU A 28 15.19 31.99 -2.26
N PHE A 29 14.46 30.89 -2.43
CA PHE A 29 13.72 30.24 -1.34
C PHE A 29 14.65 29.52 -0.37
N LEU A 30 15.70 28.84 -0.84
CA LEU A 30 16.58 28.06 0.04
C LEU A 30 17.58 28.92 0.84
N VAL A 31 17.91 30.13 0.38
CA VAL A 31 18.86 31.01 1.05
C VAL A 31 18.17 31.80 2.19
N PRO A 32 18.62 31.67 3.45
CA PRO A 32 17.95 32.31 4.61
C PRO A 32 17.79 33.83 4.49
N ALA A 33 18.77 34.51 3.89
CA ALA A 33 18.76 35.96 3.70
C ALA A 33 17.67 36.46 2.75
N THR A 34 17.27 35.64 1.77
CA THR A 34 16.26 35.99 0.74
C THR A 34 14.91 35.31 0.98
N HIS A 35 14.88 34.19 1.71
CA HIS A 35 13.67 33.43 2.02
C HIS A 35 12.59 34.31 2.64
N ALA A 36 12.93 35.11 3.66
CA ALA A 36 11.97 36.00 4.34
C ALA A 36 11.32 37.04 3.40
N LYS A 37 12.00 37.42 2.32
CA LYS A 37 11.47 38.37 1.32
C LYS A 37 10.66 37.67 0.22
N LEU A 38 11.01 36.42 -0.11
CA LEU A 38 10.35 35.68 -1.19
C LEU A 38 9.03 35.05 -0.75
N VAL A 39 8.92 34.56 0.48
CA VAL A 39 7.68 33.96 1.02
C VAL A 39 6.44 34.86 0.84
N PRO A 40 6.43 36.14 1.27
CA PRO A 40 5.26 36.99 1.10
C PRO A 40 4.94 37.27 -0.39
N ILE A 41 5.96 37.28 -1.26
CA ILE A 41 5.76 37.43 -2.71
C ILE A 41 5.05 36.18 -3.26
N LEU A 42 5.48 34.97 -2.88
CA LEU A 42 4.84 33.71 -3.32
C LEU A 42 3.39 33.61 -2.83
N GLU A 43 3.11 34.06 -1.60
CA GLU A 43 1.74 34.13 -1.05
C GLU A 43 0.86 35.16 -1.77
N ALA A 44 1.42 36.32 -2.12
CA ALA A 44 0.71 37.31 -2.93
C ALA A 44 0.37 36.76 -4.33
N VAL A 45 1.30 36.04 -4.95
CA VAL A 45 1.11 35.43 -6.28
C VAL A 45 0.05 34.33 -6.26
N THR A 46 0.05 33.44 -5.25
CA THR A 46 -1.00 32.41 -5.11
C THR A 46 -2.37 33.03 -4.85
N ARG A 47 -2.44 34.08 -4.03
CA ARG A 47 -3.69 34.81 -3.78
C ARG A 47 -4.21 35.50 -5.04
N LEU A 48 -3.35 36.17 -5.80
CA LEU A 48 -3.72 36.86 -7.04
C LEU A 48 -4.12 35.88 -8.13
N LYS A 49 -3.44 34.73 -8.25
CA LYS A 49 -3.83 33.63 -9.14
C LYS A 49 -5.27 33.18 -8.85
N ALA A 50 -5.62 32.98 -7.58
CA ALA A 50 -6.97 32.56 -7.18
C ALA A 50 -8.03 33.63 -7.43
N ALA A 51 -7.71 34.91 -7.16
CA ALA A 51 -8.65 36.02 -7.30
C ALA A 51 -8.93 36.42 -8.76
N ARG A 52 -7.96 36.25 -9.66
CA ARG A 52 -8.05 36.67 -11.07
C ARG A 52 -8.56 35.59 -12.02
N HIS A 53 -8.82 34.38 -11.54
CA HIS A 53 -9.20 33.22 -12.36
C HIS A 53 -8.39 33.15 -13.66
N LEU A 54 -7.06 33.12 -13.54
CA LEU A 54 -6.24 32.96 -14.73
C LEU A 54 -6.58 31.62 -15.40
N GLU A 55 -7.02 31.70 -16.65
CA GLU A 55 -7.30 30.54 -17.48
C GLU A 55 -6.21 30.36 -18.54
N GLY A 56 -6.03 29.12 -19.01
CA GLY A 56 -5.11 28.79 -20.10
C GLY A 56 -3.66 28.56 -19.66
N THR A 57 -2.74 28.71 -20.61
CA THR A 57 -1.32 28.34 -20.47
C THR A 57 -0.59 29.11 -19.39
N ALA A 58 -0.90 30.39 -19.19
CA ALA A 58 -0.24 31.25 -18.20
C ALA A 58 -0.46 30.77 -16.76
N ALA A 59 -1.65 30.26 -16.43
CA ALA A 59 -1.95 29.70 -15.11
C ALA A 59 -1.13 28.43 -14.84
N THR A 60 -1.04 27.55 -15.84
CA THR A 60 -0.29 26.29 -15.76
C THR A 60 1.20 26.54 -15.57
N VAL A 61 1.78 27.47 -16.33
CA VAL A 61 3.20 27.83 -16.22
C VAL A 61 3.50 28.43 -14.85
N LEU A 62 2.66 29.33 -14.37
CA LEU A 62 2.82 29.92 -13.03
C LEU A 62 2.68 28.88 -11.91
N GLU A 63 1.76 27.92 -12.06
CA GLU A 63 1.59 26.82 -11.10
C GLU A 63 2.81 25.89 -11.05
N ALA A 64 3.34 25.51 -12.21
CA ALA A 64 4.55 24.72 -12.30
C ALA A 64 5.74 25.43 -11.65
N ALA A 65 5.92 26.73 -11.93
CA ALA A 65 6.96 27.55 -11.31
C ALA A 65 6.80 27.62 -9.78
N LEU A 66 5.59 27.83 -9.26
CA LEU A 66 5.32 27.85 -7.82
C LEU A 66 5.64 26.51 -7.15
N LEU A 67 5.23 25.39 -7.76
CA LEU A 67 5.51 24.04 -7.28
C LEU A 67 7.02 23.71 -7.33
N GLN A 68 7.75 24.26 -8.29
CA GLN A 68 9.20 24.10 -8.38
C GLN A 68 9.94 24.84 -7.25
N VAL A 69 9.47 26.04 -6.90
CA VAL A 69 10.04 26.85 -5.82
C VAL A 69 9.71 26.26 -4.45
N ARG A 70 8.46 25.84 -4.23
CA ARG A 70 7.99 25.19 -3.01
C ARG A 70 7.41 23.80 -3.35
N PRO A 71 8.28 22.78 -3.52
CA PRO A 71 7.82 21.42 -3.70
C PRO A 71 6.94 21.01 -2.51
N PRO A 72 5.86 20.26 -2.73
CA PRO A 72 5.09 19.70 -1.62
C PRO A 72 6.04 18.90 -0.73
N GLU A 73 5.87 19.05 0.58
CA GLU A 73 6.69 18.37 1.56
C GLU A 73 6.58 16.86 1.30
N ARG A 74 7.63 16.28 0.71
CA ARG A 74 7.70 14.84 0.53
C ARG A 74 7.75 14.28 1.93
N VAL A 75 6.65 13.66 2.37
CA VAL A 75 6.61 12.90 3.61
C VAL A 75 7.79 11.95 3.53
N THR A 76 8.85 12.23 4.27
CA THR A 76 10.04 11.40 4.30
C THR A 76 9.56 10.05 4.80
N VAL A 77 9.50 9.07 3.90
CA VAL A 77 9.07 7.72 4.25
C VAL A 77 10.07 7.25 5.30
N ARG A 78 9.68 7.30 6.58
CA ARG A 78 10.51 6.82 7.68
C ARG A 78 10.84 5.37 7.38
N VAL A 79 12.10 5.11 7.03
CA VAL A 79 12.57 3.74 6.82
C VAL A 79 12.47 3.06 8.18
N LYS A 80 11.52 2.16 8.33
CA LYS A 80 11.33 1.41 9.58
C LYS A 80 12.60 0.61 9.81
N GLU A 81 13.38 0.96 10.83
CA GLU A 81 14.52 0.17 11.29
C GLU A 81 14.00 -1.22 11.69
N ARG A 82 14.57 -2.26 11.11
CA ARG A 82 14.16 -3.64 11.35
C ARG A 82 15.38 -4.46 11.77
N PRO A 83 15.22 -5.42 12.67
CA PRO A 83 16.31 -6.30 13.04
C PRO A 83 16.76 -7.14 11.83
N PRO A 84 18.05 -7.53 11.76
CA PRO A 84 18.62 -8.27 10.63
C PRO A 84 17.88 -9.58 10.33
N MET A 85 17.34 -10.24 11.36
CA MET A 85 16.50 -11.44 11.19
C MET A 85 15.24 -11.19 10.36
N HIS A 86 14.59 -10.02 10.52
CA HIS A 86 13.40 -9.66 9.74
C HIS A 86 13.76 -9.33 8.29
N HIS A 87 14.96 -8.80 8.06
CA HIS A 87 15.50 -8.60 6.70
C HIS A 87 15.79 -9.94 6.03
N TYR A 88 16.40 -10.89 6.74
CA TYR A 88 16.66 -12.23 6.22
C TYR A 88 15.37 -12.95 5.82
N ILE A 89 14.36 -12.98 6.69
CA ILE A 89 13.04 -13.58 6.36
C ILE A 89 12.45 -12.93 5.12
N ARG A 90 12.50 -11.60 5.01
CA ARG A 90 11.99 -10.91 3.81
C ARG A 90 12.77 -11.26 2.56
N HIS A 91 14.09 -11.39 2.66
CA HIS A 91 14.94 -11.78 1.55
C HIS A 91 14.59 -13.19 1.04
N LEU A 92 14.32 -14.14 1.95
CA LEU A 92 13.84 -15.49 1.58
C LEU A 92 12.57 -15.47 0.73
N PHE A 93 11.64 -14.54 1.01
CA PHE A 93 10.39 -14.41 0.27
C PHE A 93 10.45 -13.42 -0.91
N ALA A 94 11.53 -12.65 -1.05
CA ALA A 94 11.67 -11.60 -2.08
C ALA A 94 12.25 -12.12 -3.40
N GLY A 95 12.96 -13.26 -3.38
CA GLY A 95 13.47 -13.89 -4.59
C GLY A 95 12.38 -14.50 -5.48
N ASP A 96 12.82 -15.06 -6.59
CA ASP A 96 11.98 -15.93 -7.43
C ASP A 96 11.74 -17.22 -6.66
N LEU A 97 10.58 -17.31 -6.02
CA LEU A 97 10.13 -18.57 -5.45
C LEU A 97 9.70 -19.47 -6.61
N SER A 98 10.52 -20.45 -6.94
CA SER A 98 10.15 -21.67 -7.64
C SER A 98 9.85 -22.78 -6.63
N ASP A 99 9.37 -23.95 -7.08
CA ASP A 99 9.14 -25.10 -6.19
C ASP A 99 10.42 -25.53 -5.45
N GLU A 100 11.56 -25.55 -6.15
CA GLU A 100 12.87 -25.86 -5.54
C GLU A 100 13.30 -24.80 -4.51
N ALA A 101 13.03 -23.52 -4.81
CA ALA A 101 13.27 -22.43 -3.87
C ALA A 101 12.33 -22.51 -2.67
N GLY A 102 11.09 -22.98 -2.85
CA GLY A 102 10.12 -23.22 -1.78
C GLY A 102 10.64 -24.20 -0.73
N GLU A 103 11.23 -25.32 -1.16
CA GLU A 103 11.82 -26.29 -0.24
C GLU A 103 13.07 -25.73 0.47
N HIS A 104 13.86 -24.91 -0.21
CA HIS A 104 14.95 -24.16 0.43
C HIS A 104 14.40 -23.21 1.52
N VAL A 105 13.36 -22.44 1.21
CA VAL A 105 12.71 -21.52 2.15
C VAL A 105 12.19 -22.28 3.37
N ILE A 106 11.49 -23.41 3.18
CA ILE A 106 11.02 -24.25 4.29
C ILE A 106 12.19 -24.71 5.18
N ARG A 107 13.28 -25.18 4.58
CA ARG A 107 14.48 -25.61 5.32
C ARG A 107 15.11 -24.47 6.12
N GLN A 108 15.16 -23.25 5.58
CA GLN A 108 15.68 -22.09 6.31
C GLN A 108 14.73 -21.63 7.41
N LEU A 109 13.42 -21.61 7.16
CA LEU A 109 12.42 -21.23 8.16
C LEU A 109 12.42 -22.18 9.36
N ARG A 110 12.64 -23.49 9.15
CA ARG A 110 12.79 -24.46 10.25
C ARG A 110 13.97 -24.17 11.18
N LYS A 111 15.05 -23.57 10.66
CA LYS A 111 16.26 -23.23 11.44
C LYS A 111 16.14 -21.95 12.26
N LEU A 112 15.04 -21.20 12.10
CA LEU A 112 14.86 -19.95 12.84
C LEU A 112 14.69 -20.21 14.35
N PRO A 113 15.21 -19.31 15.22
CA PRO A 113 15.08 -19.43 16.68
C PRO A 113 13.68 -19.01 17.15
N TRP A 114 12.66 -19.80 16.79
CA TRP A 114 11.25 -19.53 17.07
C TRP A 114 10.92 -19.32 18.56
N SER A 115 11.63 -20.00 19.47
CA SER A 115 11.37 -19.91 20.92
C SER A 115 11.81 -18.57 21.53
N ARG A 116 12.72 -17.86 20.87
CA ARG A 116 13.32 -16.63 21.42
C ARG A 116 12.49 -15.40 21.11
N ASP A 117 11.86 -15.36 19.93
CA ASP A 117 11.23 -14.15 19.40
C ASP A 117 9.87 -14.42 18.72
N ALA A 118 8.77 -14.12 19.43
CA ALA A 118 7.41 -14.11 18.87
C ALA A 118 7.20 -13.05 17.76
N SER A 119 8.19 -12.16 17.56
CA SER A 119 8.18 -11.20 16.44
C SER A 119 8.48 -11.86 15.09
N LEU A 120 9.18 -13.00 15.08
CA LEU A 120 9.55 -13.73 13.86
C LEU A 120 8.33 -14.37 13.21
N GLU A 121 7.46 -14.99 14.01
CA GLU A 121 6.18 -15.57 13.55
C GLU A 121 5.31 -14.51 12.87
N ARG A 122 5.15 -13.34 13.51
CA ARG A 122 4.45 -12.19 12.90
C ARG A 122 5.12 -11.69 11.63
N CYS A 123 6.45 -11.76 11.53
CA CYS A 123 7.16 -11.37 10.32
C CYS A 123 6.90 -12.36 9.18
N VAL A 124 6.99 -13.67 9.45
CA VAL A 124 6.73 -14.73 8.47
C VAL A 124 5.28 -14.66 7.98
N LEU A 125 4.31 -14.55 8.90
CA LEU A 125 2.89 -14.37 8.55
C LEU A 125 2.69 -13.19 7.59
N LYS A 126 3.31 -12.04 7.89
CA LYS A 126 3.22 -10.86 7.01
C LYS A 126 3.88 -11.08 5.65
N CYS A 127 4.97 -11.85 5.59
CA CYS A 127 5.62 -12.18 4.32
C CYS A 127 4.76 -13.13 3.49
N VAL A 128 4.20 -14.18 4.09
CA VAL A 128 3.33 -15.16 3.42
C VAL A 128 2.09 -14.47 2.84
N LEU A 129 1.37 -13.69 3.67
CA LEU A 129 0.21 -12.93 3.20
C LEU A 129 0.58 -11.93 2.10
N LYS A 130 1.77 -11.33 2.17
CA LYS A 130 2.25 -10.43 1.13
C LYS A 130 2.49 -11.18 -0.19
N VAL A 131 3.13 -12.34 -0.15
CA VAL A 131 3.38 -13.15 -1.35
C VAL A 131 2.08 -13.59 -2.01
N ALA A 132 1.10 -14.05 -1.22
CA ALA A 132 -0.21 -14.48 -1.73
C ALA A 132 -1.01 -13.32 -2.34
N ARG A 133 -0.89 -12.10 -1.81
CA ARG A 133 -1.62 -10.91 -2.28
C ARG A 133 -0.96 -10.19 -3.44
N ASP A 134 0.38 -10.16 -3.47
CA ASP A 134 1.12 -9.43 -4.50
C ASP A 134 1.31 -10.26 -5.78
N ARG A 135 1.38 -11.60 -5.67
CA ARG A 135 1.62 -12.50 -6.80
C ARG A 135 0.56 -13.60 -6.84
N TYR A 136 -0.29 -13.59 -7.87
CA TYR A 136 -1.31 -14.62 -8.06
C TYR A 136 -0.70 -16.03 -8.19
N ASN A 137 0.39 -16.18 -8.95
CA ASN A 137 1.12 -17.45 -9.08
C ASN A 137 1.90 -17.83 -7.81
N GLY A 138 2.06 -16.90 -6.87
CA GLY A 138 2.75 -17.12 -5.60
C GLY A 138 1.86 -17.75 -4.52
N ILE A 139 0.55 -17.90 -4.79
CA ILE A 139 -0.43 -18.44 -3.84
C ILE A 139 -0.13 -19.92 -3.54
N ASP A 140 0.08 -20.73 -4.57
CA ASP A 140 0.36 -22.17 -4.42
C ASP A 140 1.66 -22.41 -3.64
N LEU A 141 2.68 -21.59 -3.93
CA LEU A 141 3.96 -21.62 -3.23
C LEU A 141 3.83 -21.20 -1.77
N ALA A 142 3.03 -20.18 -1.48
CA ALA A 142 2.73 -19.77 -0.11
C ALA A 142 2.04 -20.91 0.66
N CYS A 143 1.07 -21.59 0.05
CA CYS A 143 0.43 -22.77 0.64
C CYS A 143 1.40 -23.93 0.84
N ASN A 144 2.28 -24.22 -0.12
CA ASN A 144 3.31 -25.26 0.01
C ASN A 144 4.26 -24.98 1.19
N VAL A 145 4.71 -23.73 1.34
CA VAL A 145 5.53 -23.31 2.49
C VAL A 145 4.77 -23.50 3.81
N LEU A 146 3.48 -23.16 3.86
CA LEU A 146 2.65 -23.38 5.06
C LEU A 146 2.47 -24.86 5.37
N ALA A 147 2.20 -25.70 4.38
CA ALA A 147 2.10 -27.15 4.53
C ALA A 147 3.41 -27.75 5.07
N GLY A 148 4.56 -27.32 4.54
CA GLY A 148 5.87 -27.74 5.02
C GLY A 148 6.21 -27.28 6.45
N LEU A 149 5.54 -26.24 6.95
CA LEU A 149 5.71 -25.69 8.30
C LEU A 149 4.69 -26.22 9.31
N ARG A 150 3.52 -26.70 8.87
CA ARG A 150 2.44 -27.18 9.73
C ARG A 150 2.92 -28.18 10.79
N ALA A 151 3.73 -29.16 10.38
CA ALA A 151 4.26 -30.19 11.27
C ALA A 151 5.14 -29.64 12.43
N TYR A 152 5.71 -28.45 12.27
CA TYR A 152 6.58 -27.82 13.27
C TYR A 152 5.88 -26.68 14.01
N ARG A 153 4.97 -25.98 13.34
CA ARG A 153 4.33 -24.74 13.80
C ARG A 153 2.90 -24.62 13.28
N ASP A 154 2.02 -25.47 13.79
CA ASP A 154 0.60 -25.44 13.46
C ASP A 154 -0.07 -24.10 13.81
N SER A 155 0.33 -23.49 14.94
CA SER A 155 -0.10 -22.14 15.33
C SER A 155 0.09 -21.05 14.26
N LEU A 156 1.16 -21.13 13.44
CA LEU A 156 1.39 -20.15 12.38
C LEU A 156 0.36 -20.32 11.25
N VAL A 157 0.02 -21.57 10.91
CA VAL A 157 -0.96 -21.91 9.87
C VAL A 157 -2.34 -21.40 10.29
N LEU A 158 -2.76 -21.70 11.52
CA LEU A 158 -4.04 -21.23 12.08
C LEU A 158 -4.15 -19.70 11.98
N ARG A 159 -3.11 -18.96 12.38
CA ARG A 159 -3.13 -17.50 12.29
C ARG A 159 -3.19 -16.95 10.87
N VAL A 160 -2.65 -17.69 9.89
CA VAL A 160 -2.79 -17.30 8.48
C VAL A 160 -4.22 -17.54 8.01
N VAL A 161 -4.81 -18.69 8.35
CA VAL A 161 -6.21 -19.00 8.05
C VAL A 161 -7.13 -17.93 8.65
N ASP A 162 -6.97 -17.62 9.94
CA ASP A 162 -7.74 -16.58 10.64
C ASP A 162 -7.59 -15.22 9.94
N ALA A 163 -6.37 -14.83 9.57
CA ALA A 163 -6.13 -13.54 8.92
C ALA A 163 -6.73 -13.44 7.50
N VAL A 164 -6.87 -14.56 6.80
CA VAL A 164 -7.51 -14.62 5.47
C VAL A 164 -9.02 -14.55 5.63
N ILE A 165 -9.59 -15.35 6.54
CA ILE A 165 -11.02 -15.35 6.86
C ILE A 165 -11.47 -13.96 7.32
N GLU A 166 -10.74 -13.35 8.25
CA GLU A 166 -10.99 -11.98 8.72
C GLU A 166 -10.99 -10.97 7.56
N SER A 167 -10.04 -11.10 6.62
CA SER A 167 -9.98 -10.23 5.45
C SER A 167 -11.22 -10.38 4.55
N ILE A 168 -11.73 -11.61 4.41
CA ILE A 168 -12.95 -11.90 3.65
C ILE A 168 -14.17 -11.30 4.35
N TRP A 169 -14.29 -11.44 5.68
CA TRP A 169 -15.38 -10.83 6.45
C TRP A 169 -15.36 -9.30 6.37
N CYS A 170 -14.19 -8.67 6.56
CA CYS A 170 -14.05 -7.23 6.38
C CYS A 170 -14.47 -6.77 4.98
N ALA A 171 -14.15 -7.55 3.94
CA ALA A 171 -14.54 -7.23 2.57
C ALA A 171 -16.05 -7.42 2.31
N LEU A 172 -16.72 -8.29 3.08
CA LEU A 172 -18.16 -8.44 3.04
C LEU A 172 -18.86 -7.27 3.74
N GLU A 173 -18.31 -6.76 4.84
CA GLU A 173 -18.88 -5.65 5.60
C GLU A 173 -18.69 -4.29 4.93
N ASP A 174 -17.53 -4.05 4.32
CA ASP A 174 -17.15 -2.78 3.71
C ASP A 174 -16.77 -2.96 2.22
N ASP A 175 -17.66 -2.48 1.35
CA ASP A 175 -17.53 -2.62 -0.11
C ASP A 175 -16.64 -1.50 -0.70
N ASP A 176 -15.32 -1.65 -0.53
CA ASP A 176 -14.31 -0.75 -1.11
C ASP A 176 -13.78 -1.32 -2.44
N GLU A 177 -14.13 -0.66 -3.55
CA GLU A 177 -13.68 -0.99 -4.92
C GLU A 177 -12.16 -1.19 -5.02
N ARG A 178 -11.37 -0.44 -4.24
CA ARG A 178 -9.90 -0.52 -4.26
C ARG A 178 -9.38 -1.83 -3.69
N ARG A 179 -10.17 -2.52 -2.87
CA ARG A 179 -9.80 -3.77 -2.20
C ARG A 179 -10.26 -5.02 -2.93
N HIS A 180 -11.11 -4.90 -3.95
CA HIS A 180 -11.70 -6.04 -4.65
C HIS A 180 -10.67 -7.02 -5.19
N GLN A 181 -9.59 -6.54 -5.82
CA GLN A 181 -8.51 -7.40 -6.32
C GLN A 181 -7.86 -8.21 -5.19
N ARG A 182 -7.68 -7.57 -4.03
CA ARG A 182 -7.11 -8.22 -2.85
C ARG A 182 -8.09 -9.21 -2.23
N THR A 183 -9.38 -8.91 -2.19
CA THR A 183 -10.43 -9.83 -1.73
C THR A 183 -10.47 -11.09 -2.60
N ILE A 184 -10.43 -10.93 -3.93
CA ILE A 184 -10.39 -12.07 -4.86
C ILE A 184 -9.14 -12.92 -4.62
N ALA A 185 -7.97 -12.29 -4.41
CA ALA A 185 -6.74 -13.00 -4.06
C ALA A 185 -6.86 -13.74 -2.72
N ASP A 186 -7.46 -13.13 -1.69
CA ASP A 186 -7.67 -13.75 -0.38
C ASP A 186 -8.65 -14.93 -0.46
N VAL A 187 -9.75 -14.84 -1.23
CA VAL A 187 -10.70 -15.94 -1.46
C VAL A 187 -10.03 -17.08 -2.26
N LYS A 188 -9.25 -16.77 -3.29
CA LYS A 188 -8.48 -17.78 -4.02
C LYS A 188 -7.46 -18.46 -3.13
N PHE A 189 -6.74 -17.69 -2.31
CA PHE A 189 -5.79 -18.23 -1.34
C PHE A 189 -6.48 -19.14 -0.33
N PHE A 190 -7.67 -18.78 0.17
CA PHE A 190 -8.48 -19.66 1.01
C PHE A 190 -8.84 -20.99 0.32
N GLY A 191 -9.18 -20.94 -0.96
CA GLY A 191 -9.39 -22.15 -1.77
C GLY A 191 -8.13 -23.03 -1.89
N GLU A 192 -6.96 -22.42 -2.09
CA GLU A 192 -5.70 -23.18 -2.11
C GLU A 192 -5.32 -23.73 -0.74
N LEU A 193 -5.62 -23.04 0.36
CA LEU A 193 -5.42 -23.59 1.72
C LEU A 193 -6.20 -24.90 1.90
N PHE A 194 -7.39 -25.02 1.31
CA PHE A 194 -8.14 -26.28 1.29
C PHE A 194 -7.46 -27.35 0.42
N ASN A 195 -6.96 -27.01 -0.78
CA ASN A 195 -6.26 -27.95 -1.65
C ASN A 195 -5.01 -28.56 -0.99
N PHE A 196 -4.29 -27.77 -0.19
CA PHE A 196 -3.13 -28.22 0.59
C PHE A 196 -3.50 -28.86 1.94
N VAL A 197 -4.80 -29.14 2.18
CA VAL A 197 -5.33 -29.80 3.38
C VAL A 197 -4.98 -29.01 4.66
N LEU A 198 -4.87 -27.69 4.58
CA LEU A 198 -4.63 -26.80 5.72
C LEU A 198 -5.92 -26.38 6.42
N VAL A 199 -7.06 -26.56 5.76
CA VAL A 199 -8.40 -26.17 6.23
C VAL A 199 -9.36 -27.34 6.04
N ASP A 200 -10.26 -27.52 7.01
CA ASP A 200 -11.26 -28.58 6.97
C ASP A 200 -12.48 -28.21 6.12
N THR A 201 -13.13 -29.22 5.53
CA THR A 201 -14.32 -29.08 4.70
C THR A 201 -15.47 -28.28 5.34
N PRO A 202 -15.82 -28.44 6.64
CA PRO A 202 -16.89 -27.67 7.25
C PRO A 202 -16.64 -26.16 7.23
N LEU A 203 -15.38 -25.72 7.42
CA LEU A 203 -15.03 -24.31 7.42
C LEU A 203 -15.16 -23.70 6.02
N VAL A 204 -14.79 -24.46 4.98
CA VAL A 204 -14.98 -24.03 3.58
C VAL A 204 -16.45 -23.77 3.28
N PHE A 205 -17.34 -24.68 3.68
CA PHE A 205 -18.78 -24.50 3.48
C PHE A 205 -19.35 -23.33 4.29
N GLN A 206 -18.86 -23.09 5.50
CA GLN A 206 -19.27 -21.92 6.29
C GLN A 206 -18.91 -20.61 5.59
N VAL A 207 -17.68 -20.48 5.08
CA VAL A 207 -17.24 -19.27 4.36
C VAL A 207 -18.01 -19.11 3.04
N LEU A 208 -18.23 -20.18 2.29
CA LEU A 208 -19.05 -20.13 1.06
C LEU A 208 -20.50 -19.74 1.35
N TYR A 209 -21.09 -20.26 2.44
CA TYR A 209 -22.43 -19.90 2.85
C TYR A 209 -22.52 -18.43 3.24
N ALA A 210 -21.53 -17.92 3.97
CA ALA A 210 -21.42 -16.51 4.30
C ALA A 210 -21.36 -15.64 3.04
N LEU A 211 -20.47 -15.96 2.10
CA LEU A 211 -20.34 -15.25 0.82
C LEU A 211 -21.66 -15.23 0.01
N LEU A 212 -22.40 -16.33 0.01
CA LEU A 212 -23.67 -16.45 -0.72
C LEU A 212 -24.86 -15.78 -0.03
N CYS A 213 -24.89 -15.75 1.29
CA CYS A 213 -26.04 -15.26 2.06
C CYS A 213 -25.89 -13.80 2.49
N HIS A 214 -24.67 -13.27 2.48
CA HIS A 214 -24.42 -11.89 2.89
C HIS A 214 -25.13 -10.91 1.95
N GLY A 215 -25.88 -9.95 2.52
CA GLY A 215 -26.64 -8.96 1.76
C GLY A 215 -28.00 -9.41 1.20
N HIS A 216 -28.36 -10.69 1.30
CA HIS A 216 -29.67 -11.18 0.84
C HIS A 216 -30.68 -11.29 1.99
N ARG A 217 -31.86 -10.68 1.84
CA ARG A 217 -32.98 -10.76 2.82
C ARG A 217 -33.59 -12.16 2.95
N ILE A 218 -33.31 -13.05 2.01
CA ILE A 218 -33.85 -14.41 1.95
C ILE A 218 -32.65 -15.34 1.99
N THR A 219 -32.38 -15.91 3.17
CA THR A 219 -31.41 -17.00 3.29
C THR A 219 -31.95 -18.23 2.54
N PRO A 220 -31.09 -19.09 2.00
CA PRO A 220 -31.50 -20.34 1.33
C PRO A 220 -32.28 -21.28 2.26
N GLU A 221 -32.26 -21.07 3.57
CA GLU A 221 -33.15 -21.71 4.55
C GLU A 221 -34.62 -21.32 4.35
N VAL A 222 -34.90 -20.05 4.03
CA VAL A 222 -36.26 -19.56 3.71
C VAL A 222 -36.76 -20.11 2.37
N LEU A 223 -35.85 -20.35 1.41
CA LEU A 223 -36.19 -20.99 0.13
C LEU A 223 -36.40 -22.51 0.25
N ARG A 224 -35.85 -23.15 1.29
CA ARG A 224 -35.98 -24.60 1.52
C ARG A 224 -37.26 -25.01 2.25
N GLY A 225 -38.12 -24.07 2.64
CA GLY A 225 -39.44 -24.38 3.20
C GLY A 225 -39.37 -25.34 4.40
N LYS A 226 -38.85 -24.85 5.52
CA LYS A 226 -39.22 -25.31 6.85
C LYS A 226 -39.65 -24.13 7.68
#